data_AF-A0A5C1QFI2-F1
#
_entry.id   AF-A0A5C1QFI2-F1
#
_cell.length_a   1.000
_cell.length_b   1.000
_cell.length_c   1.000
_cell.angle_alpha   90.00
_cell.angle_beta   90.00
_cell.angle_gamma   90.00
#
_symmetry.space_group_name_H-M   'P 1'
#
loop_
_entity.id
_entity.type
_entity.pdbx_description
1 polymer ?
#
loop_
_entity_poly.entity_id
_entity_poly.type
_entity_poly.pdbx_seq_one_letter_code
_entity_poly.pdbx_strand_id
1 'polypeptide(L)'
;MKVQIKAHLIVSISSIIFILANTVIFVGVVHPRKEILDGLINSNLINLVILFLASNIILNPLIKSFKTNIPELKNNIDEYKKYIDKLGAVPLRSLAVFLFLTIGIIIYNSTSLQGRGLDKTTADAYAGLMIAIGMVSSSFIYVLFDKLVSLCLYTNGVNDYPAGLKSNRQQSKSIIIPVFISIMSILSTFFILYIALTNLPIGTINVIGFVVKATLPPLIIIFIFITALIVLWSTSTESLFNNINGRLNKMISDDKDLTTRITISSVDELGLISHRVNRFSDIIAEHMVETKKMFAVQNRHQEELSQSIVASTENVHEIDAKIDENINLVKENDKIVNLTLSTGRELIQSSSDVAVQVDVQTSNVTESSAAVEEMIASVKEVTKRTGIVKERTNELTLDFQEGQNKIQATINSVNSVVTLSKSLLDINKIISGIAARTNLLAMNAAIEAAHAGDAGRGFSVVASEIRNLAESTALQTKTSTENLNKVLEEINTSVTIAMDTGKTFEKMKSSLTVVENETYSIAEAMEEHDKANNEVLQQLTSTNDLALKLNDLSSKLTTQGQEMLDFLEQLEESSRKSMKNALDIKEYNEQVTQAMEDLNQLSVKTDETNKETLELVNSFKLE
;
A
#
# COMPACT_ATOMS: atom_id res chain seq x y z
N MET A 1 -24.06 11.87 -77.26
CA MET A 1 -24.79 12.17 -78.52
C MET A 1 -25.33 13.61 -78.58
N LYS A 2 -26.09 14.12 -77.58
CA LYS A 2 -26.61 15.51 -77.58
C LYS A 2 -25.53 16.62 -77.70
N VAL A 3 -24.36 16.44 -77.07
CA VAL A 3 -23.24 17.40 -77.14
C VAL A 3 -22.60 17.46 -78.53
N GLN A 4 -22.51 16.31 -79.24
CA GLN A 4 -21.96 16.24 -80.60
C GLN A 4 -22.86 16.89 -81.64
N ILE A 5 -24.18 16.66 -81.54
CA ILE A 5 -25.16 17.31 -82.42
C ILE A 5 -25.08 18.83 -82.25
N LYS A 6 -24.98 19.31 -81.01
CA LYS A 6 -24.75 20.73 -80.73
C LYS A 6 -23.43 21.23 -81.33
N ALA A 7 -22.33 20.48 -81.18
CA ALA A 7 -21.03 20.88 -81.74
C ALA A 7 -21.04 21.03 -83.28
N HIS A 8 -21.61 20.06 -84.01
CA HIS A 8 -21.72 20.15 -85.48
C HIS A 8 -22.64 21.29 -85.94
N LEU A 9 -23.79 21.46 -85.27
CA LEU A 9 -24.72 22.56 -85.57
C LEU A 9 -24.04 23.92 -85.37
N ILE A 10 -23.25 24.04 -84.31
CA ILE A 10 -22.50 25.25 -83.95
C ILE A 10 -21.45 25.62 -85.00
N VAL A 11 -20.63 24.66 -85.42
CA VAL A 11 -19.59 24.89 -86.43
C VAL A 11 -20.25 25.33 -87.74
N SER A 12 -21.37 24.68 -88.09
CA SER A 12 -22.18 25.01 -89.26
C SER A 12 -22.72 26.45 -89.19
N ILE A 13 -23.30 26.85 -88.07
CA ILE A 13 -23.83 28.21 -87.86
C ILE A 13 -22.71 29.25 -87.93
N SER A 14 -21.56 29.01 -87.29
CA SER A 14 -20.42 29.95 -87.32
C SER A 14 -19.86 30.14 -88.73
N SER A 15 -19.71 29.05 -89.49
CA SER A 15 -19.32 29.08 -90.89
C SER A 15 -20.31 29.89 -91.75
N ILE A 16 -21.62 29.70 -91.53
CA ILE A 16 -22.68 30.45 -92.24
C ILE A 16 -22.61 31.94 -91.91
N ILE A 17 -22.45 32.31 -90.63
CA ILE A 17 -22.35 33.69 -90.18
C ILE A 17 -21.13 34.39 -90.81
N PHE A 18 -19.97 33.73 -90.81
CA PHE A 18 -18.75 34.27 -91.43
C PHE A 18 -18.98 34.64 -92.91
N ILE A 19 -19.70 33.79 -93.64
CA ILE A 19 -19.91 33.97 -95.07
C ILE A 19 -21.00 35.00 -95.38
N LEU A 20 -22.06 35.05 -94.56
CA LEU A 20 -23.07 36.12 -94.62
C LEU A 20 -22.42 37.49 -94.38
N ALA A 21 -21.59 37.59 -93.34
CA ALA A 21 -20.85 38.83 -93.05
C ALA A 21 -19.93 39.23 -94.22
N ASN A 22 -19.18 38.27 -94.77
CA ASN A 22 -18.34 38.41 -95.95
C ASN A 22 -19.11 38.95 -97.17
N THR A 23 -20.27 38.35 -97.48
CA THR A 23 -21.07 38.74 -98.64
C THR A 23 -21.68 40.13 -98.47
N VAL A 24 -22.25 40.43 -97.29
CA VAL A 24 -22.86 41.74 -97.00
C VAL A 24 -21.82 42.86 -97.03
N ILE A 25 -20.64 42.63 -96.46
CA ILE A 25 -19.58 43.64 -96.39
C ILE A 25 -19.00 43.91 -97.78
N PHE A 26 -18.78 42.89 -98.62
CA PHE A 26 -18.26 43.11 -99.97
C PHE A 26 -19.25 43.88 -100.87
N VAL A 27 -20.55 43.53 -100.81
CA VAL A 27 -21.60 44.24 -101.55
C VAL A 27 -21.68 45.71 -101.10
N GLY A 28 -21.59 45.96 -99.79
CA GLY A 28 -21.63 47.32 -99.24
C GLY A 28 -20.41 48.18 -99.59
N VAL A 29 -19.21 47.58 -99.59
CA VAL A 29 -17.94 48.32 -99.63
C VAL A 29 -17.39 48.52 -101.05
N VAL A 30 -17.61 47.57 -101.98
CA VAL A 30 -16.91 47.57 -103.28
C VAL A 30 -17.76 48.10 -104.45
N HIS A 31 -19.08 48.29 -104.28
CA HIS A 31 -20.00 48.77 -105.35
C HIS A 31 -19.65 48.26 -106.77
N PRO A 32 -19.57 46.94 -106.99
CA PRO A 32 -18.97 46.37 -108.20
C PRO A 32 -19.85 46.51 -109.46
N ARG A 33 -19.22 46.55 -110.64
CA ARG A 33 -19.90 46.34 -111.93
C ARG A 33 -20.59 44.97 -111.94
N LYS A 34 -21.78 44.89 -112.56
CA LYS A 34 -22.68 43.71 -112.54
C LYS A 34 -21.99 42.37 -112.88
N GLU A 35 -21.04 42.37 -113.82
CA GLU A 35 -20.29 41.18 -114.24
C GLU A 35 -19.31 40.63 -113.17
N ILE A 36 -18.76 41.51 -112.32
CA ILE A 36 -17.88 41.11 -111.21
C ILE A 36 -18.72 40.50 -110.07
N LEU A 37 -19.95 40.99 -109.89
CA LEU A 37 -20.89 40.53 -108.86
C LEU A 37 -21.35 39.09 -109.10
N ASP A 38 -21.73 38.73 -110.33
CA ASP A 38 -22.21 37.38 -110.66
C ASP A 38 -21.10 36.31 -110.54
N GLY A 39 -19.87 36.65 -110.94
CA GLY A 39 -18.70 35.77 -110.78
C GLY A 39 -18.29 35.56 -109.32
N LEU A 40 -18.55 36.54 -108.46
CA LEU A 40 -18.28 36.47 -107.02
C LEU A 40 -19.33 35.70 -106.24
N ILE A 41 -20.61 35.84 -106.60
CA ILE A 41 -21.69 35.06 -105.97
C ILE A 41 -21.41 33.57 -106.19
N ASN A 42 -21.00 33.16 -107.39
CA ASN A 42 -20.59 31.78 -107.66
C ASN A 42 -19.31 31.36 -106.91
N SER A 43 -18.29 32.22 -106.84
CA SER A 43 -17.07 31.94 -106.07
C SER A 43 -17.35 31.79 -104.57
N ASN A 44 -18.17 32.68 -104.00
CA ASN A 44 -18.56 32.65 -102.59
C ASN A 44 -19.47 31.46 -102.26
N LEU A 45 -20.32 31.01 -103.17
CA LEU A 45 -21.09 29.77 -103.01
C LEU A 45 -20.20 28.52 -103.01
N ILE A 46 -19.19 28.47 -103.90
CA ILE A 46 -18.20 27.38 -103.91
C ILE A 46 -17.36 27.41 -102.62
N ASN A 47 -16.91 28.60 -102.19
CA ASN A 47 -16.21 28.79 -100.92
C ASN A 47 -17.09 28.42 -99.72
N LEU A 48 -18.41 28.61 -99.80
CA LEU A 48 -19.36 28.22 -98.75
C LEU A 48 -19.45 26.71 -98.60
N VAL A 49 -19.47 25.97 -99.71
CA VAL A 49 -19.42 24.51 -99.70
C VAL A 49 -18.06 24.01 -99.21
N ILE A 50 -16.95 24.62 -99.64
CA ILE A 50 -15.59 24.24 -99.24
C ILE A 50 -15.34 24.53 -97.75
N LEU A 51 -15.67 25.73 -97.26
CA LEU A 51 -15.46 26.10 -95.85
C LEU A 51 -16.37 25.29 -94.92
N PHE A 52 -17.58 24.94 -95.36
CA PHE A 52 -18.49 24.06 -94.61
C PHE A 52 -18.01 22.59 -94.58
N LEU A 53 -17.54 22.05 -95.70
CA LEU A 53 -16.99 20.69 -95.75
C LEU A 53 -15.66 20.60 -94.99
N ALA A 54 -14.77 21.57 -95.19
CA ALA A 54 -13.46 21.59 -94.56
C ALA A 54 -13.56 21.86 -93.05
N SER A 55 -14.47 22.73 -92.59
CA SER A 55 -14.69 22.94 -91.15
C SER A 55 -15.24 21.67 -90.49
N ASN A 56 -16.18 20.96 -91.12
CA ASN A 56 -16.71 19.71 -90.56
C ASN A 56 -15.69 18.56 -90.58
N ILE A 57 -14.86 18.44 -91.63
CA ILE A 57 -13.82 17.40 -91.71
C ILE A 57 -12.70 17.64 -90.69
N ILE A 58 -12.21 18.88 -90.59
CA ILE A 58 -11.03 19.21 -89.80
C ILE A 58 -11.36 19.34 -88.30
N LEU A 59 -12.61 19.70 -87.94
CA LEU A 59 -13.05 19.67 -86.53
C LEU A 59 -13.58 18.30 -86.07
N ASN A 60 -13.76 17.31 -86.96
CA ASN A 60 -14.22 15.97 -86.57
C ASN A 60 -13.35 15.27 -85.50
N PRO A 61 -11.99 15.35 -85.52
CA PRO A 61 -11.14 14.77 -84.48
C PRO A 61 -11.37 15.40 -83.10
N LEU A 62 -11.68 16.70 -83.07
CA LEU A 62 -12.00 17.42 -81.84
C LEU A 62 -13.38 17.02 -81.30
N ILE A 63 -14.36 16.84 -82.20
CA ILE A 63 -15.72 16.40 -81.82
C ILE A 63 -15.73 14.94 -81.32
N LYS A 64 -14.83 14.09 -81.84
CA LYS A 64 -14.65 12.71 -81.36
C LYS A 64 -14.12 12.64 -79.91
N SER A 65 -13.43 13.68 -79.45
CA SER A 65 -12.93 13.77 -78.07
C SER A 65 -14.05 13.86 -77.03
N PHE A 66 -15.29 14.17 -77.43
CA PHE A 66 -16.47 14.17 -76.55
C PHE A 66 -17.20 12.82 -76.46
N LYS A 67 -16.69 11.76 -77.14
CA LYS A 67 -17.37 10.45 -77.24
C LYS A 67 -16.96 9.46 -76.15
N THR A 68 -15.91 9.74 -75.38
CA THR A 68 -15.30 8.77 -74.46
C THR A 68 -16.05 8.69 -73.13
N ASN A 69 -16.26 7.47 -72.64
CA ASN A 69 -16.97 7.20 -71.38
C ASN A 69 -16.05 7.54 -70.19
N ILE A 70 -16.33 8.65 -69.51
CA ILE A 70 -15.48 9.17 -68.44
C ILE A 70 -15.38 8.23 -67.20
N PRO A 71 -16.44 7.48 -66.79
CA PRO A 71 -16.38 6.60 -65.63
C PRO A 71 -15.34 5.47 -65.71
N GLU A 72 -15.13 4.87 -66.89
CA GLU A 72 -14.14 3.77 -67.07
C GLU A 72 -12.69 4.26 -67.00
N LEU A 73 -12.44 5.52 -67.34
CA LEU A 73 -11.10 6.14 -67.33
C LEU A 73 -10.60 6.48 -65.93
N LYS A 74 -11.48 6.64 -64.93
CA LYS A 74 -11.08 6.96 -63.54
C LYS A 74 -10.16 5.91 -62.91
N ASN A 75 -10.19 4.67 -63.40
CA ASN A 75 -9.35 3.59 -62.91
C ASN A 75 -7.86 3.73 -63.30
N ASN A 76 -7.54 4.57 -64.30
CA ASN A 76 -6.17 4.86 -64.72
C ASN A 76 -5.91 6.37 -64.66
N ILE A 77 -5.27 6.83 -63.58
CA ILE A 77 -5.05 8.25 -63.28
C ILE A 77 -4.31 8.98 -64.42
N ASP A 78 -3.31 8.35 -65.03
CA ASP A 78 -2.53 8.95 -66.12
C ASP A 78 -3.35 9.10 -67.40
N GLU A 79 -4.20 8.11 -67.70
CA GLU A 79 -5.07 8.13 -68.87
C GLU A 79 -6.22 9.13 -68.70
N TYR A 80 -6.78 9.21 -67.49
CA TYR A 80 -7.77 10.21 -67.08
C TYR A 80 -7.22 11.63 -67.17
N LYS A 81 -6.02 11.87 -66.64
CA LYS A 81 -5.32 13.16 -66.73
C LYS A 81 -5.08 13.57 -68.18
N LYS A 82 -4.57 12.64 -69.00
CA LYS A 82 -4.33 12.88 -70.43
C LYS A 82 -5.62 13.16 -71.19
N TYR A 83 -6.73 12.54 -70.83
CA TYR A 83 -8.04 12.78 -71.43
C TYR A 83 -8.60 14.16 -71.05
N ILE A 84 -8.58 14.51 -69.76
CA ILE A 84 -9.03 15.83 -69.29
C ILE A 84 -8.17 16.96 -69.88
N ASP A 85 -6.85 16.75 -69.99
CA ASP A 85 -5.96 17.68 -70.67
C ASP A 85 -6.26 17.83 -72.16
N LYS A 86 -6.54 16.72 -72.85
CA LYS A 86 -6.97 16.75 -74.26
C LYS A 86 -8.29 17.49 -74.43
N LEU A 87 -9.26 17.25 -73.55
CA LEU A 87 -10.59 17.86 -73.61
C LEU A 87 -10.51 19.38 -73.37
N GLY A 88 -9.72 19.81 -72.39
CA GLY A 88 -9.50 21.25 -72.13
C GLY A 88 -8.68 21.98 -73.20
N ALA A 89 -7.92 21.26 -74.04
CA ALA A 89 -7.20 21.86 -75.17
C ALA A 89 -8.09 22.06 -76.43
N VAL A 90 -9.31 21.51 -76.45
CA VAL A 90 -10.22 21.57 -77.60
C VAL A 90 -10.57 23.00 -78.03
N PRO A 91 -10.93 23.95 -77.13
CA PRO A 91 -11.30 25.31 -77.54
C PRO A 91 -10.16 26.03 -78.26
N LEU A 92 -8.95 25.97 -77.70
CA LEU A 92 -7.77 26.62 -78.29
C LEU A 92 -7.40 26.00 -79.65
N ARG A 93 -7.43 24.67 -79.76
CA ARG A 93 -7.18 23.98 -81.03
C ARG A 93 -8.23 24.32 -82.08
N SER A 94 -9.50 24.40 -81.68
CA SER A 94 -10.60 24.76 -82.59
C SER A 94 -10.44 26.19 -83.14
N LEU A 95 -9.99 27.13 -82.31
CA LEU A 95 -9.67 28.50 -82.73
C LEU A 95 -8.53 28.51 -83.74
N ALA A 96 -7.40 27.86 -83.43
CA ALA A 96 -6.23 27.85 -84.31
C ALA A 96 -6.53 27.22 -85.69
N VAL A 97 -7.23 26.09 -85.68
CA VAL A 97 -7.65 25.39 -86.90
C VAL A 97 -8.54 26.28 -87.76
N PHE A 98 -9.55 26.92 -87.17
CA PHE A 98 -10.47 27.77 -87.91
C PHE A 98 -9.78 29.04 -88.45
N LEU A 99 -8.88 29.63 -87.66
CA LEU A 99 -8.06 30.76 -88.09
C LEU A 99 -7.23 30.42 -89.34
N PHE A 100 -6.48 29.32 -89.32
CA PHE A 100 -5.66 28.91 -90.48
C PHE A 100 -6.52 28.64 -91.73
N LEU A 101 -7.68 28.01 -91.54
CA LEU A 101 -8.60 27.74 -92.63
C LEU A 101 -9.14 29.02 -93.28
N THR A 102 -9.53 30.00 -92.45
CA THR A 102 -10.01 31.29 -92.94
C THR A 102 -8.91 32.04 -93.69
N ILE A 103 -7.68 32.10 -93.16
CA ILE A 103 -6.54 32.76 -93.82
C ILE A 103 -6.25 32.14 -95.20
N GLY A 104 -6.22 30.80 -95.29
CA GLY A 104 -5.96 30.12 -96.57
C GLY A 104 -6.99 30.41 -97.65
N ILE A 105 -8.28 30.45 -97.27
CA ILE A 105 -9.38 30.79 -98.19
C ILE A 105 -9.31 32.26 -98.61
N ILE A 106 -8.88 33.15 -97.72
CA ILE A 106 -8.74 34.58 -98.03
C ILE A 106 -7.62 34.82 -99.05
N ILE A 107 -6.46 34.16 -98.89
CA ILE A 107 -5.33 34.28 -99.82
C ILE A 107 -5.75 33.81 -101.22
N TYR A 108 -6.43 32.67 -101.31
CA TYR A 108 -6.94 32.13 -102.58
C TYR A 108 -7.93 33.08 -103.26
N ASN A 109 -8.87 33.66 -102.50
CA ASN A 109 -9.83 34.60 -103.05
C ASN A 109 -9.16 35.91 -103.51
N SER A 110 -8.18 36.43 -102.78
CA SER A 110 -7.44 37.64 -103.18
C SER A 110 -6.75 37.45 -104.53
N THR A 111 -6.07 36.31 -104.73
CA THR A 111 -5.42 36.00 -106.01
C THR A 111 -6.42 35.80 -107.15
N SER A 112 -7.55 35.15 -106.89
CA SER A 112 -8.61 34.98 -107.90
C SER A 112 -9.28 36.31 -108.28
N LEU A 113 -9.37 37.28 -107.37
CA LEU A 113 -9.98 38.59 -107.62
C LEU A 113 -9.06 39.48 -108.47
N GLN A 114 -7.75 39.43 -108.25
CA GLN A 114 -6.75 40.11 -109.10
C GLN A 114 -6.83 39.63 -110.55
N GLY A 115 -7.05 38.32 -110.77
CA GLY A 115 -7.21 37.75 -112.12
C GLY A 115 -8.48 38.19 -112.86
N ARG A 116 -9.44 38.85 -112.20
CA ARG A 116 -10.73 39.27 -112.76
C ARG A 116 -10.86 40.78 -112.97
N GLY A 117 -9.75 41.53 -112.93
CA GLY A 117 -9.70 42.95 -113.31
C GLY A 117 -9.94 43.95 -112.17
N LEU A 118 -9.85 43.54 -110.90
CA LEU A 118 -9.76 44.46 -109.76
C LEU A 118 -8.33 44.99 -109.61
N ASP A 119 -8.18 46.27 -109.20
CA ASP A 119 -6.87 46.83 -108.88
C ASP A 119 -6.23 46.10 -107.69
N LYS A 120 -4.91 45.92 -107.75
CA LYS A 120 -4.14 45.14 -106.77
C LYS A 120 -4.30 45.71 -105.35
N THR A 121 -4.37 47.04 -105.23
CA THR A 121 -4.53 47.73 -103.94
C THR A 121 -5.86 47.43 -103.25
N THR A 122 -6.98 47.39 -103.99
CA THR A 122 -8.31 47.14 -103.43
C THR A 122 -8.50 45.66 -103.09
N ALA A 123 -7.88 44.75 -103.85
CA ALA A 123 -7.89 43.32 -103.56
C ALA A 123 -7.15 42.99 -102.25
N ASP A 124 -5.98 43.61 -102.01
CA ASP A 124 -5.20 43.40 -100.78
C ASP A 124 -5.93 44.00 -99.55
N ALA A 125 -6.61 45.14 -99.71
CA ALA A 125 -7.43 45.73 -98.66
C ALA A 125 -8.61 44.87 -98.24
N TYR A 126 -9.29 44.28 -99.22
CA TYR A 126 -10.39 43.34 -98.98
C TYR A 126 -9.89 42.08 -98.26
N ALA A 127 -8.75 41.54 -98.67
CA ALA A 127 -8.12 40.41 -97.99
C ALA A 127 -7.84 40.72 -96.51
N GLY A 128 -7.36 41.92 -96.20
CA GLY A 128 -7.14 42.38 -94.83
C GLY A 128 -8.40 42.47 -93.97
N LEU A 129 -9.49 43.01 -94.53
CA LEU A 129 -10.79 43.08 -93.83
C LEU A 129 -11.34 41.68 -93.51
N MET A 130 -11.13 40.74 -94.42
CA MET A 130 -11.58 39.36 -94.25
C MET A 130 -10.82 38.62 -93.17
N ILE A 131 -9.52 38.91 -93.01
CA ILE A 131 -8.72 38.33 -91.93
C ILE A 131 -9.33 38.75 -90.59
N ALA A 132 -9.74 40.01 -90.44
CA ALA A 132 -10.39 40.50 -89.23
C ALA A 132 -11.72 39.78 -88.93
N ILE A 133 -12.58 39.57 -89.93
CA ILE A 133 -13.86 38.85 -89.77
C ILE A 133 -13.62 37.36 -89.47
N GLY A 134 -12.60 36.75 -90.10
CA GLY A 134 -12.24 35.34 -89.89
C GLY A 134 -11.76 35.11 -88.46
N MET A 135 -11.04 36.08 -87.93
CA MET A 135 -10.62 36.08 -86.54
C MET A 135 -11.79 36.28 -85.55
N VAL A 136 -12.78 37.13 -85.85
CA VAL A 136 -14.01 37.26 -85.02
C VAL A 136 -14.77 35.93 -84.94
N SER A 137 -14.91 35.26 -86.08
CA SER A 137 -15.59 33.97 -86.17
C SER A 137 -14.80 32.87 -85.42
N SER A 138 -13.47 32.94 -85.45
CA SER A 138 -12.59 32.05 -84.67
C SER A 138 -12.73 32.24 -83.16
N SER A 139 -12.86 33.49 -82.69
CA SER A 139 -13.10 33.80 -81.27
C SER A 139 -14.47 33.31 -80.80
N PHE A 140 -15.50 33.39 -81.64
CA PHE A 140 -16.82 32.84 -81.33
C PHE A 140 -16.78 31.32 -81.17
N ILE A 141 -16.04 30.62 -82.06
CA ILE A 141 -15.83 29.18 -81.97
C ILE A 141 -15.14 28.80 -80.66
N TYR A 142 -14.13 29.57 -80.22
CA TYR A 142 -13.46 29.34 -78.95
C TYR A 142 -14.42 29.35 -77.75
N VAL A 143 -15.20 30.42 -77.60
CA VAL A 143 -16.16 30.57 -76.47
C VAL A 143 -17.18 29.44 -76.46
N LEU A 144 -17.62 29.00 -77.65
CA LEU A 144 -18.65 27.97 -77.74
C LEU A 144 -18.10 26.55 -77.51
N PHE A 145 -16.92 26.23 -78.04
CA PHE A 145 -16.25 24.97 -77.71
C PHE A 145 -15.90 24.90 -76.21
N ASP A 146 -15.56 26.02 -75.58
CA ASP A 146 -15.35 26.07 -74.14
C ASP A 146 -16.63 25.71 -73.37
N LYS A 147 -17.77 26.29 -73.75
CA LYS A 147 -19.07 25.96 -73.17
C LYS A 147 -19.46 24.49 -73.38
N LEU A 148 -19.08 23.89 -74.51
CA LEU A 148 -19.30 22.46 -74.78
C LEU A 148 -18.42 21.55 -73.93
N VAL A 149 -17.18 21.96 -73.63
CA VAL A 149 -16.29 21.26 -72.69
C VAL A 149 -16.90 21.25 -71.30
N SER A 150 -17.33 22.39 -70.77
CA SER A 150 -18.00 22.46 -69.46
C SER A 150 -19.27 21.62 -69.42
N LEU A 151 -20.09 21.67 -70.47
CA LEU A 151 -21.31 20.86 -70.55
C LEU A 151 -20.99 19.35 -70.60
N CYS A 152 -19.94 18.94 -71.31
CA CYS A 152 -19.51 17.55 -71.36
C CYS A 152 -19.12 17.03 -69.98
N LEU A 153 -18.31 17.77 -69.23
CA LEU A 153 -17.87 17.39 -67.88
C LEU A 153 -19.06 17.27 -66.92
N TYR A 154 -19.97 18.24 -67.00
CA TYR A 154 -21.19 18.25 -66.18
C TYR A 154 -22.07 17.04 -66.45
N THR A 155 -22.35 16.73 -67.72
CA THR A 155 -23.17 15.57 -68.08
C THR A 155 -22.55 14.23 -67.72
N ASN A 156 -21.23 14.18 -67.53
CA ASN A 156 -20.52 12.98 -67.13
C ASN A 156 -20.18 12.94 -65.63
N GLY A 157 -20.68 13.88 -64.82
CA GLY A 157 -20.54 13.86 -63.36
C GLY A 157 -19.09 13.93 -62.87
N VAL A 158 -18.23 14.70 -63.57
CA VAL A 158 -16.83 14.86 -63.17
C VAL A 158 -16.73 15.75 -61.94
N ASN A 159 -16.53 15.11 -60.78
CA ASN A 159 -16.38 15.75 -59.47
C ASN A 159 -14.94 15.64 -58.91
N ASP A 160 -14.06 14.95 -59.63
CA ASP A 160 -12.72 14.60 -59.16
C ASP A 160 -11.69 14.90 -60.25
N TYR A 161 -10.67 15.71 -59.91
CA TYR A 161 -9.67 16.20 -60.85
C TYR A 161 -8.28 15.74 -60.42
N PRO A 162 -7.50 15.12 -61.33
CA PRO A 162 -6.19 14.60 -60.99
C PRO A 162 -5.18 15.72 -60.70
N ALA A 163 -4.28 15.47 -59.76
CA ALA A 163 -3.24 16.42 -59.39
C ALA A 163 -2.29 16.74 -60.57
N GLY A 164 -1.97 18.03 -60.73
CA GLY A 164 -1.03 18.51 -61.76
C GLY A 164 -1.61 18.68 -63.16
N LEU A 165 -2.92 18.88 -63.29
CA LEU A 165 -3.54 19.42 -64.51
C LEU A 165 -3.01 20.84 -64.78
N LYS A 166 -2.58 21.12 -66.03
CA LYS A 166 -2.02 22.43 -66.40
C LYS A 166 -3.06 23.53 -66.18
N SER A 167 -2.81 24.37 -65.19
CA SER A 167 -3.82 25.21 -64.52
C SER A 167 -4.08 26.54 -65.19
N ASN A 168 -3.21 27.10 -66.03
CA ASN A 168 -3.34 28.51 -66.44
C ASN A 168 -4.39 28.73 -67.54
N ARG A 169 -5.51 27.99 -67.50
CA ARG A 169 -6.51 27.95 -68.57
C ARG A 169 -7.49 29.09 -68.45
N GLN A 170 -8.00 29.42 -67.27
CA GLN A 170 -8.84 30.61 -67.09
C GLN A 170 -8.01 31.88 -67.33
N GLN A 171 -6.76 31.89 -66.89
CA GLN A 171 -5.82 32.98 -67.24
C GLN A 171 -5.63 33.09 -68.76
N SER A 172 -5.39 31.97 -69.45
CA SER A 172 -5.27 31.96 -70.92
C SER A 172 -6.56 32.43 -71.59
N LYS A 173 -7.74 32.01 -71.13
CA LYS A 173 -9.05 32.46 -71.63
C LYS A 173 -9.21 33.98 -71.47
N SER A 174 -8.88 34.49 -70.29
CA SER A 174 -9.01 35.91 -69.94
C SER A 174 -8.04 36.81 -70.71
N ILE A 175 -6.95 36.29 -71.25
CA ILE A 175 -5.99 37.04 -72.08
C ILE A 175 -6.31 36.88 -73.56
N ILE A 176 -6.51 35.64 -74.03
CA ILE A 176 -6.66 35.33 -75.46
C ILE A 176 -7.91 35.99 -76.03
N ILE A 177 -9.08 35.90 -75.36
CA ILE A 177 -10.33 36.43 -75.91
C ILE A 177 -10.26 37.97 -76.06
N PRO A 178 -9.89 38.77 -75.04
CA PRO A 178 -9.82 40.23 -75.18
C PRO A 178 -8.72 40.71 -76.14
N VAL A 179 -7.56 40.03 -76.16
CA VAL A 179 -6.47 40.35 -77.09
C VAL A 179 -6.92 40.09 -78.52
N PHE A 180 -7.57 38.95 -78.80
CA PHE A 180 -8.12 38.67 -80.12
C PHE A 180 -9.18 39.71 -80.52
N ILE A 181 -10.16 40.00 -79.65
CA ILE A 181 -11.20 41.01 -79.94
C ILE A 181 -10.59 42.38 -80.24
N SER A 182 -9.58 42.80 -79.47
CA SER A 182 -8.88 44.07 -79.66
C SER A 182 -8.13 44.13 -80.99
N ILE A 183 -7.34 43.10 -81.30
CA ILE A 183 -6.61 43.01 -82.58
C ILE A 183 -7.59 43.05 -83.76
N MET A 184 -8.75 42.41 -83.65
CA MET A 184 -9.75 42.36 -84.73
C MET A 184 -10.40 43.70 -84.96
N SER A 185 -10.75 44.38 -83.88
CA SER A 185 -11.37 45.71 -83.96
C SER A 185 -10.44 46.70 -84.65
N ILE A 186 -9.14 46.63 -84.35
CA ILE A 186 -8.11 47.47 -84.97
C ILE A 186 -7.96 47.14 -86.47
N LEU A 187 -7.75 45.87 -86.82
CA LEU A 187 -7.58 45.45 -88.20
C LEU A 187 -8.82 45.75 -89.06
N SER A 188 -10.01 45.44 -88.55
CA SER A 188 -11.25 45.70 -89.28
C SER A 188 -11.46 47.18 -89.53
N THR A 189 -11.20 48.04 -88.52
CA THR A 189 -11.35 49.49 -88.67
C THR A 189 -10.34 50.04 -89.68
N PHE A 190 -9.09 49.59 -89.61
CA PHE A 190 -8.03 49.99 -90.54
C PHE A 190 -8.38 49.67 -92.00
N PHE A 191 -8.78 48.43 -92.29
CA PHE A 191 -9.09 48.02 -93.66
C PHE A 191 -10.40 48.62 -94.19
N ILE A 192 -11.42 48.81 -93.35
CA ILE A 192 -12.64 49.54 -93.75
C ILE A 192 -12.30 50.98 -94.17
N LEU A 193 -11.46 51.66 -93.39
CA LEU A 193 -11.02 53.03 -93.69
C LEU A 193 -10.17 53.07 -94.97
N TYR A 194 -9.27 52.11 -95.14
CA TYR A 194 -8.41 52.02 -96.33
C TYR A 194 -9.21 51.81 -97.62
N ILE A 195 -10.24 50.96 -97.61
CA ILE A 195 -11.10 50.77 -98.79
C ILE A 195 -11.94 52.03 -99.08
N ALA A 196 -12.45 52.69 -98.04
CA ALA A 196 -13.20 53.94 -98.21
C ALA A 196 -12.35 55.07 -98.82
N LEU A 197 -11.06 55.13 -98.48
CA LEU A 197 -10.11 56.12 -99.00
C LEU A 197 -9.71 55.86 -100.47
N THR A 198 -9.60 54.60 -100.88
CA THR A 198 -9.17 54.22 -102.23
C THR A 198 -10.28 54.36 -103.29
N ASN A 199 -11.55 54.21 -102.90
CA ASN A 199 -12.70 54.31 -103.81
C ASN A 199 -13.25 55.74 -104.03
N LEU A 200 -12.45 56.79 -103.80
CA LEU A 200 -12.90 58.19 -103.88
C LEU A 200 -12.77 58.78 -105.31
N PRO A 201 -13.87 59.07 -106.03
CA PRO A 201 -13.81 59.84 -107.27
C PRO A 201 -13.50 61.32 -106.96
N ILE A 202 -12.35 61.81 -107.41
CA ILE A 202 -11.92 63.19 -107.22
C ILE A 202 -12.71 64.08 -108.19
N GLY A 203 -13.83 64.62 -107.71
CA GLY A 203 -14.64 65.60 -108.45
C GLY A 203 -16.05 65.73 -107.89
N THR A 204 -16.26 66.69 -106.98
CA THR A 204 -17.58 67.23 -106.56
C THR A 204 -18.55 66.29 -105.82
N ILE A 205 -18.06 65.36 -104.99
CA ILE A 205 -18.90 64.62 -104.02
C ILE A 205 -18.36 64.83 -102.60
N ASN A 206 -19.27 65.05 -101.63
CA ASN A 206 -18.96 65.24 -100.21
C ASN A 206 -18.27 64.00 -99.63
N VAL A 207 -16.93 64.06 -99.54
CA VAL A 207 -16.04 62.99 -99.08
C VAL A 207 -16.49 62.42 -97.73
N ILE A 208 -16.92 63.28 -96.82
CA ILE A 208 -17.38 62.89 -95.47
C ILE A 208 -18.68 62.06 -95.55
N GLY A 209 -19.63 62.47 -96.39
CA GLY A 209 -20.92 61.77 -96.53
C GLY A 209 -20.79 60.37 -97.14
N PHE A 210 -19.86 60.19 -98.07
CA PHE A 210 -19.58 58.88 -98.67
C PHE A 210 -18.85 57.95 -97.70
N VAL A 211 -17.81 58.43 -97.03
CA VAL A 211 -17.07 57.66 -96.03
C VAL A 211 -18.01 57.23 -94.89
N VAL A 212 -18.89 58.12 -94.40
CA VAL A 212 -19.85 57.77 -93.33
C VAL A 212 -20.88 56.74 -93.79
N LYS A 213 -21.47 56.86 -94.99
CA LYS A 213 -22.47 55.87 -95.47
C LYS A 213 -21.87 54.50 -95.77
N ALA A 214 -20.65 54.43 -96.27
CA ALA A 214 -19.99 53.16 -96.60
C ALA A 214 -19.39 52.45 -95.37
N THR A 215 -18.90 53.19 -94.38
CA THR A 215 -18.15 52.62 -93.23
C THR A 215 -18.98 52.40 -91.96
N LEU A 216 -20.05 53.16 -91.75
CA LEU A 216 -20.83 53.10 -90.49
C LEU A 216 -21.64 51.80 -90.31
N PRO A 217 -22.38 51.27 -91.33
CA PRO A 217 -23.14 50.03 -91.17
C PRO A 217 -22.30 48.80 -90.77
N PRO A 218 -21.13 48.50 -91.38
CA PRO A 218 -20.32 47.35 -90.98
C PRO A 218 -19.72 47.50 -89.57
N LEU A 219 -19.37 48.72 -89.14
CA LEU A 219 -18.85 48.96 -87.79
C LEU A 219 -19.89 48.70 -86.69
N ILE A 220 -21.17 49.05 -86.92
CA ILE A 220 -22.26 48.78 -85.96
C ILE A 220 -22.50 47.28 -85.79
N ILE A 221 -22.48 46.52 -86.89
CA ILE A 221 -22.66 45.06 -86.85
C ILE A 221 -21.53 44.39 -86.05
N ILE A 222 -20.29 44.83 -86.26
CA ILE A 222 -19.13 44.34 -85.50
C ILE A 222 -19.27 44.68 -84.01
N PHE A 223 -19.69 45.91 -83.68
CA PHE A 223 -19.89 46.32 -82.29
C PHE A 223 -20.94 45.46 -81.58
N ILE A 224 -22.12 45.27 -82.17
CA ILE A 224 -23.19 44.41 -81.59
C ILE A 224 -22.69 42.99 -81.37
N PHE A 225 -21.92 42.45 -82.32
CA PHE A 225 -21.39 41.10 -82.23
C PHE A 225 -20.35 40.95 -81.10
N ILE A 226 -19.47 41.94 -80.93
CA ILE A 226 -18.49 41.97 -79.82
C ILE A 226 -19.21 42.08 -78.48
N THR A 227 -20.21 42.95 -78.36
CA THR A 227 -20.98 43.10 -77.12
C THR A 227 -21.71 41.81 -76.74
N ALA A 228 -22.32 41.13 -77.71
CA ALA A 228 -22.97 39.83 -77.49
C ALA A 228 -21.98 38.76 -77.00
N LEU A 229 -20.76 38.74 -77.55
CA LEU A 229 -19.69 37.83 -77.14
C LEU A 229 -19.23 38.07 -75.69
N ILE A 230 -19.05 39.34 -75.31
CA ILE A 230 -18.64 39.71 -73.95
C ILE A 230 -19.71 39.32 -72.92
N VAL A 231 -20.98 39.57 -73.21
CA VAL A 231 -22.10 39.21 -72.31
C VAL A 231 -22.22 37.69 -72.13
N LEU A 232 -22.10 36.92 -73.21
CA LEU A 232 -22.14 35.45 -73.14
C LEU A 232 -20.98 34.87 -72.33
N TRP A 233 -19.80 35.50 -72.37
CA TRP A 233 -18.63 35.07 -71.61
C TRP A 233 -18.72 35.46 -70.13
N SER A 234 -19.12 36.69 -69.83
CA SER A 234 -19.23 37.22 -68.46
C SER A 234 -20.26 36.47 -67.63
N THR A 235 -21.46 36.25 -68.18
CA THR A 235 -22.57 35.55 -67.48
C THR A 235 -22.20 34.10 -67.11
N SER A 236 -21.38 33.43 -67.93
CA SER A 236 -20.92 32.07 -67.66
C SER A 236 -19.91 31.99 -66.50
N THR A 237 -19.07 33.02 -66.33
CA THR A 237 -18.03 33.05 -65.29
C THR A 237 -18.61 33.47 -63.94
N GLU A 238 -19.54 34.43 -63.94
CA GLU A 238 -20.22 34.93 -62.73
C GLU A 238 -21.03 33.83 -62.01
N SER A 239 -21.78 33.02 -62.78
CA SER A 239 -22.58 31.92 -62.21
C SER A 239 -21.74 30.88 -61.48
N LEU A 240 -20.53 30.59 -61.96
CA LEU A 240 -19.62 29.64 -61.32
C LEU A 240 -19.06 30.20 -60.02
N PHE A 241 -18.69 31.47 -59.99
CA PHE A 241 -18.14 32.13 -58.79
C PHE A 241 -19.16 32.28 -57.67
N ASN A 242 -20.40 32.67 -58.00
CA ASN A 242 -21.48 32.79 -57.02
C ASN A 242 -21.86 31.43 -56.41
N ASN A 243 -21.76 30.34 -57.17
CA ASN A 243 -21.95 28.99 -56.64
C ASN A 243 -20.84 28.57 -55.67
N ILE A 244 -19.58 28.93 -55.91
CA ILE A 244 -18.48 28.66 -54.95
C ILE A 244 -18.70 29.46 -53.66
N ASN A 245 -18.92 30.77 -53.78
CA ASN A 245 -19.06 31.64 -52.60
C ASN A 245 -20.30 31.29 -51.76
N GLY A 246 -21.44 31.04 -52.40
CA GLY A 246 -22.65 30.63 -51.69
C GLY A 246 -22.49 29.31 -50.93
N ARG A 247 -21.58 28.43 -51.38
CA ARG A 247 -21.31 27.14 -50.73
C ARG A 247 -20.25 27.24 -49.65
N LEU A 248 -19.17 28.00 -49.89
CA LEU A 248 -18.18 28.31 -48.86
C LEU A 248 -18.81 29.04 -47.67
N ASN A 249 -19.74 29.97 -47.91
CA ASN A 249 -20.47 30.65 -46.84
C ASN A 249 -21.30 29.68 -45.99
N LYS A 250 -21.80 28.57 -46.53
CA LYS A 250 -22.49 27.54 -45.75
C LYS A 250 -21.55 26.72 -44.88
N MET A 251 -20.34 26.43 -45.37
CA MET A 251 -19.29 25.79 -44.58
C MET A 251 -18.78 26.66 -43.42
N ILE A 252 -18.84 28.00 -43.60
CA ILE A 252 -18.39 28.99 -42.62
C ILE A 252 -19.54 29.51 -41.73
N SER A 253 -20.80 29.27 -42.11
CA SER A 253 -21.97 29.67 -41.31
C SER A 253 -22.04 28.92 -39.98
N ASP A 254 -22.85 29.41 -39.04
CA ASP A 254 -23.03 28.82 -37.70
C ASP A 254 -23.36 27.32 -37.72
N ASP A 255 -23.99 26.86 -38.80
CA ASP A 255 -24.32 25.44 -39.01
C ASP A 255 -23.10 24.55 -39.31
N LYS A 256 -21.92 25.13 -39.58
CA LYS A 256 -20.63 24.48 -39.89
C LYS A 256 -20.81 23.18 -40.69
N ASP A 257 -21.57 23.30 -41.77
CA ASP A 257 -22.08 22.14 -42.49
C ASP A 257 -21.02 21.57 -43.43
N LEU A 258 -20.43 20.45 -43.00
CA LEU A 258 -19.40 19.72 -43.74
C LEU A 258 -19.98 18.61 -44.62
N THR A 259 -21.30 18.45 -44.71
CA THR A 259 -21.97 17.43 -45.54
C THR A 259 -22.12 17.89 -46.98
N THR A 260 -22.18 19.21 -47.19
CA THR A 260 -22.41 19.80 -48.51
C THR A 260 -21.14 19.77 -49.38
N ARG A 261 -21.30 19.56 -50.69
CA ARG A 261 -20.18 19.50 -51.65
C ARG A 261 -20.36 20.54 -52.76
N ILE A 262 -19.25 21.15 -53.18
CA ILE A 262 -19.20 22.04 -54.33
C ILE A 262 -19.15 21.17 -55.59
N THR A 263 -20.18 21.24 -56.43
CA THR A 263 -20.31 20.46 -57.68
C THR A 263 -20.07 21.35 -58.89
N ILE A 264 -18.82 21.73 -59.13
CA ILE A 264 -18.45 22.52 -60.32
C ILE A 264 -17.69 21.63 -61.30
N SER A 265 -18.22 21.53 -62.51
CA SER A 265 -17.63 20.75 -63.60
C SER A 265 -16.95 21.68 -64.60
N SER A 266 -15.69 22.02 -64.36
CA SER A 266 -14.84 22.81 -65.27
C SER A 266 -13.40 22.29 -65.27
N VAL A 267 -12.72 22.38 -66.43
CA VAL A 267 -11.29 21.98 -66.56
C VAL A 267 -10.33 23.11 -66.25
N ASP A 268 -10.77 24.07 -65.45
CA ASP A 268 -10.02 25.26 -65.08
C ASP A 268 -9.72 25.29 -63.58
N GLU A 269 -9.12 26.39 -63.14
CA GLU A 269 -8.75 26.67 -61.76
C GLU A 269 -9.95 26.52 -60.80
N LEU A 270 -11.17 26.84 -61.24
CA LEU A 270 -12.37 26.78 -60.39
C LEU A 270 -12.82 25.34 -60.11
N GLY A 271 -12.71 24.44 -61.08
CA GLY A 271 -12.98 23.01 -60.88
C GLY A 271 -11.98 22.35 -59.91
N LEU A 272 -10.70 22.74 -60.01
CA LEU A 272 -9.66 22.25 -59.10
C LEU A 272 -9.86 22.77 -57.66
N ILE A 273 -10.24 24.04 -57.49
CA ILE A 273 -10.58 24.62 -56.18
C ILE A 273 -11.76 23.87 -55.56
N SER A 274 -12.83 23.64 -56.32
CA SER A 274 -14.01 22.87 -55.89
C SER A 274 -13.63 21.49 -55.34
N HIS A 275 -12.77 20.76 -56.04
CA HIS A 275 -12.31 19.44 -55.60
C HIS A 275 -11.47 19.51 -54.31
N ARG A 276 -10.52 20.45 -54.23
CA ARG A 276 -9.66 20.61 -53.05
C ARG A 276 -10.45 20.99 -51.81
N VAL A 277 -11.43 21.88 -51.95
CA VAL A 277 -12.34 22.26 -50.85
C VAL A 277 -13.15 21.06 -50.38
N ASN A 278 -13.75 20.28 -51.29
CA ASN A 278 -14.49 19.09 -50.92
C ASN A 278 -13.62 18.06 -50.18
N ARG A 279 -12.40 17.81 -50.66
CA ARG A 279 -11.47 16.87 -50.02
C ARG A 279 -11.05 17.36 -48.63
N PHE A 280 -10.86 18.66 -48.47
CA PHE A 280 -10.57 19.26 -47.17
C PHE A 280 -11.74 19.08 -46.19
N SER A 281 -12.99 19.26 -46.65
CA SER A 281 -14.19 19.00 -45.84
C SER A 281 -14.31 17.53 -45.42
N ASP A 282 -13.98 16.57 -46.29
CA ASP A 282 -13.97 15.14 -45.94
C ASP A 282 -12.98 14.86 -44.79
N ILE A 283 -11.77 15.42 -44.88
CA ILE A 283 -10.72 15.23 -43.87
C ILE A 283 -11.14 15.83 -42.52
N ILE A 284 -11.73 17.04 -42.52
CA ILE A 284 -12.23 17.64 -41.27
C ILE A 284 -13.36 16.78 -40.68
N ALA A 285 -14.31 16.32 -41.52
CA ALA A 285 -15.43 15.53 -41.03
C ALA A 285 -14.95 14.20 -40.40
N GLU A 286 -14.01 13.51 -41.04
CA GLU A 286 -13.40 12.28 -40.53
C GLU A 286 -12.72 12.51 -39.17
N HIS A 287 -11.90 13.56 -39.05
CA HIS A 287 -11.25 13.90 -37.78
C HIS A 287 -12.25 14.33 -36.69
N MET A 288 -13.36 15.00 -37.02
CA MET A 288 -14.38 15.36 -36.04
C MET A 288 -15.12 14.13 -35.49
N VAL A 289 -15.41 13.13 -36.34
CA VAL A 289 -15.98 11.84 -35.89
C VAL A 289 -15.01 11.09 -34.99
N GLU A 290 -13.72 11.04 -35.34
CA GLU A 290 -12.68 10.43 -34.51
C GLU A 290 -12.54 11.15 -33.15
N THR A 291 -12.52 12.48 -33.17
CA THR A 291 -12.49 13.33 -31.97
C THR A 291 -13.68 13.05 -31.05
N LYS A 292 -14.90 12.89 -31.60
CA LYS A 292 -16.10 12.54 -30.83
C LYS A 292 -15.98 11.17 -30.14
N LYS A 293 -15.39 10.18 -30.80
CA LYS A 293 -15.13 8.87 -30.21
C LYS A 293 -14.10 8.96 -29.07
N MET A 294 -13.04 9.75 -29.24
CA MET A 294 -12.03 9.97 -28.19
C MET A 294 -12.65 10.60 -26.93
N PHE A 295 -13.53 11.60 -27.08
CA PHE A 295 -14.23 12.20 -25.94
C PHE A 295 -15.16 11.24 -25.20
N ALA A 296 -15.85 10.33 -25.91
CA ALA A 296 -16.69 9.32 -25.26
C ALA A 296 -15.87 8.37 -24.38
N VAL A 297 -14.67 7.97 -24.85
CA VAL A 297 -13.72 7.18 -24.06
C VAL A 297 -13.21 8.00 -22.86
N GLN A 298 -12.82 9.25 -23.08
CA GLN A 298 -12.30 10.13 -22.03
C GLN A 298 -13.31 10.38 -20.90
N ASN A 299 -14.60 10.55 -21.21
CA ASN A 299 -15.65 10.68 -20.19
C ASN A 299 -15.80 9.43 -19.33
N ARG A 300 -15.64 8.23 -19.91
CA ARG A 300 -15.65 6.99 -19.14
C ARG A 300 -14.46 6.91 -18.18
N HIS A 301 -13.26 7.28 -18.64
CA HIS A 301 -12.09 7.38 -17.77
C HIS A 301 -12.29 8.41 -16.65
N GLN A 302 -13.04 9.48 -16.90
CA GLN A 302 -13.37 10.50 -15.90
C GLN A 302 -14.28 9.96 -14.79
N GLU A 303 -15.31 9.17 -15.14
CA GLU A 303 -16.18 8.50 -14.17
C GLU A 303 -15.40 7.49 -13.31
N GLU A 304 -14.57 6.66 -13.94
CA GLU A 304 -13.72 5.69 -13.23
C GLU A 304 -12.73 6.40 -12.29
N LEU A 305 -12.12 7.51 -12.73
CA LEU A 305 -11.24 8.34 -11.90
C LEU A 305 -11.99 8.93 -10.70
N SER A 306 -13.20 9.47 -10.90
CA SER A 306 -14.00 10.06 -9.82
C SER A 306 -14.35 9.02 -8.74
N GLN A 307 -14.76 7.81 -9.14
CA GLN A 307 -15.02 6.71 -8.20
C GLN A 307 -13.75 6.29 -7.45
N SER A 308 -12.62 6.22 -8.14
CA SER A 308 -11.32 5.88 -7.53
C SER A 308 -10.87 6.93 -6.51
N ILE A 309 -11.12 8.22 -6.75
CA ILE A 309 -10.81 9.32 -5.81
C ILE A 309 -11.63 9.16 -4.53
N VAL A 310 -12.95 8.96 -4.64
CA VAL A 310 -13.83 8.79 -3.46
C VAL A 310 -13.39 7.60 -2.59
N ALA A 311 -13.17 6.43 -3.21
CA ALA A 311 -12.71 5.24 -2.49
C ALA A 311 -11.32 5.44 -1.86
N SER A 312 -10.43 6.18 -2.52
CA SER A 312 -9.10 6.48 -1.97
C SER A 312 -9.19 7.42 -0.76
N THR A 313 -10.07 8.42 -0.78
CA THR A 313 -10.31 9.31 0.37
C THR A 313 -10.86 8.54 1.58
N GLU A 314 -11.79 7.61 1.38
CA GLU A 314 -12.29 6.74 2.46
C GLU A 314 -11.17 5.89 3.08
N ASN A 315 -10.32 5.27 2.25
CA ASN A 315 -9.18 4.50 2.73
C ASN A 315 -8.20 5.36 3.55
N VAL A 316 -7.94 6.60 3.13
CA VAL A 316 -7.06 7.53 3.85
C VAL A 316 -7.64 7.86 5.23
N HIS A 317 -8.96 8.10 5.33
CA HIS A 317 -9.63 8.30 6.63
C HIS A 317 -9.57 7.07 7.53
N GLU A 318 -9.72 5.86 6.99
CA GLU A 318 -9.57 4.63 7.77
C GLU A 318 -8.13 4.46 8.30
N ILE A 319 -7.13 4.76 7.48
CA ILE A 319 -5.72 4.75 7.89
C ILE A 319 -5.50 5.76 9.03
N ASP A 320 -6.07 6.97 8.95
CA ASP A 320 -5.93 7.99 10.01
C ASP A 320 -6.53 7.52 11.35
N ALA A 321 -7.72 6.91 11.32
CA ALA A 321 -8.34 6.32 12.51
C ALA A 321 -7.47 5.20 13.11
N LYS A 322 -6.86 4.36 12.27
CA LYS A 322 -5.95 3.28 12.70
C LYS A 322 -4.63 3.81 13.28
N ILE A 323 -4.13 4.92 12.77
CA ILE A 323 -2.94 5.60 13.33
C ILE A 323 -3.26 6.17 14.70
N ASP A 324 -4.41 6.81 14.88
CA ASP A 324 -4.83 7.34 16.20
C ASP A 324 -5.01 6.20 17.23
N GLU A 325 -5.55 5.06 16.83
CA GLU A 325 -5.60 3.84 17.64
C GLU A 325 -4.17 3.37 18.02
N ASN A 326 -3.25 3.32 17.05
CA ASN A 326 -1.85 2.93 17.28
C ASN A 326 -1.14 3.87 18.26
N ILE A 327 -1.32 5.20 18.13
CA ILE A 327 -0.76 6.20 19.03
C ILE A 327 -1.26 5.96 20.47
N ASN A 328 -2.54 5.64 20.65
CA ASN A 328 -3.09 5.35 21.97
C ASN A 328 -2.52 4.06 22.58
N LEU A 329 -2.37 3.00 21.77
CA LEU A 329 -1.74 1.75 22.20
C LEU A 329 -0.28 1.95 22.62
N VAL A 330 0.48 2.76 21.88
CA VAL A 330 1.87 3.09 22.22
C VAL A 330 1.95 3.86 23.55
N LYS A 331 1.04 4.81 23.80
CA LYS A 331 0.95 5.51 25.10
C LYS A 331 0.60 4.58 26.26
N GLU A 332 -0.25 3.59 26.03
CA GLU A 332 -0.60 2.58 27.04
C GLU A 332 0.60 1.69 27.34
N ASN A 333 1.31 1.23 26.30
CA ASN A 333 2.54 0.46 26.45
C ASN A 333 3.60 1.24 27.26
N ASP A 334 3.79 2.54 27.02
CA ASP A 334 4.71 3.36 27.83
C ASP A 334 4.36 3.36 29.33
N LYS A 335 3.06 3.38 29.69
CA LYS A 335 2.64 3.28 31.09
C LYS A 335 2.96 1.91 31.69
N ILE A 336 2.70 0.85 30.93
CA ILE A 336 2.98 -0.53 31.34
C ILE A 336 4.48 -0.73 31.54
N VAL A 337 5.31 -0.22 30.63
CA VAL A 337 6.78 -0.27 30.75
C VAL A 337 7.24 0.41 32.03
N ASN A 338 6.77 1.63 32.29
CA ASN A 338 7.15 2.38 33.50
C ASN A 338 6.77 1.64 34.80
N LEU A 339 5.57 1.06 34.85
CA LEU A 339 5.13 0.26 35.99
C LEU A 339 5.96 -1.04 36.15
N THR A 340 6.30 -1.68 35.04
CA THR A 340 7.11 -2.91 35.06
C THR A 340 8.56 -2.59 35.48
N LEU A 341 9.11 -1.44 35.10
CA LEU A 341 10.43 -0.97 35.54
C LEU A 341 10.47 -0.75 37.05
N SER A 342 9.46 -0.13 37.66
CA SER A 342 9.42 0.05 39.12
C SER A 342 9.33 -1.31 39.83
N THR A 343 8.45 -2.19 39.35
CA THR A 343 8.28 -3.55 39.89
C THR A 343 9.56 -4.37 39.76
N GLY A 344 10.28 -4.25 38.65
CA GLY A 344 11.56 -4.92 38.43
C GLY A 344 12.66 -4.47 39.39
N ARG A 345 12.74 -3.16 39.65
CA ARG A 345 13.67 -2.63 40.67
C ARG A 345 13.31 -3.11 42.07
N GLU A 346 12.04 -3.11 42.43
CA GLU A 346 11.55 -3.65 43.71
C GLU A 346 11.86 -5.15 43.85
N LEU A 347 11.75 -5.93 42.77
CA LEU A 347 12.10 -7.35 42.76
C LEU A 347 13.59 -7.57 43.03
N ILE A 348 14.46 -6.81 42.36
CA ILE A 348 15.92 -6.88 42.58
C ILE A 348 16.26 -6.52 44.03
N GLN A 349 15.66 -5.45 44.56
CA GLN A 349 15.86 -5.07 45.96
C GLN A 349 15.38 -6.16 46.92
N SER A 350 14.17 -6.69 46.70
CA SER A 350 13.61 -7.77 47.51
C SER A 350 14.48 -9.03 47.47
N SER A 351 15.06 -9.33 46.31
CA SER A 351 15.99 -10.44 46.15
C SER A 351 17.27 -10.23 46.96
N SER A 352 17.82 -9.01 46.95
CA SER A 352 18.95 -8.63 47.79
C SER A 352 18.63 -8.73 49.29
N ASP A 353 17.44 -8.33 49.70
CA ASP A 353 17.00 -8.42 51.10
C ASP A 353 16.88 -9.90 51.53
N VAL A 354 16.40 -10.77 50.65
CA VAL A 354 16.38 -12.23 50.87
C VAL A 354 17.80 -12.77 51.04
N ALA A 355 18.77 -12.35 50.22
CA ALA A 355 20.16 -12.79 50.37
C ALA A 355 20.73 -12.45 51.76
N VAL A 356 20.48 -11.22 52.24
CA VAL A 356 20.88 -10.79 53.58
C VAL A 356 20.18 -11.63 54.67
N GLN A 357 18.89 -11.92 54.53
CA GLN A 357 18.18 -12.78 55.49
C GLN A 357 18.71 -14.21 55.49
N VAL A 358 19.11 -14.74 54.33
CA VAL A 358 19.73 -16.07 54.21
C VAL A 358 21.08 -16.11 54.93
N ASP A 359 21.90 -15.06 54.83
CA ASP A 359 23.16 -14.96 55.58
C ASP A 359 22.92 -14.97 57.10
N VAL A 360 21.94 -14.19 57.57
CA VAL A 360 21.53 -14.18 58.99
C VAL A 360 21.02 -15.56 59.42
N GLN A 361 20.17 -16.20 58.61
CA GLN A 361 19.66 -17.54 58.89
C GLN A 361 20.78 -18.57 59.00
N THR A 362 21.78 -18.49 58.12
CA THR A 362 22.96 -19.38 58.15
C THR A 362 23.76 -19.20 59.43
N SER A 363 23.93 -17.96 59.89
CA SER A 363 24.56 -17.65 61.19
C SER A 363 23.75 -18.26 62.35
N ASN A 364 22.43 -18.08 62.37
CA ASN A 364 21.56 -18.62 63.42
C ASN A 364 21.57 -20.15 63.46
N VAL A 365 21.62 -20.82 62.29
CA VAL A 365 21.73 -22.28 62.20
C VAL A 365 23.09 -22.75 62.71
N THR A 366 24.16 -22.01 62.44
CA THR A 366 25.51 -22.32 62.94
C THR A 366 25.57 -22.22 64.46
N GLU A 367 25.02 -21.14 65.04
CA GLU A 367 24.95 -20.96 66.50
C GLU A 367 24.06 -22.03 67.17
N SER A 368 22.90 -22.32 66.57
CA SER A 368 22.00 -23.37 67.07
C SER A 368 22.65 -24.75 67.02
N SER A 369 23.43 -25.05 65.97
CA SER A 369 24.15 -26.31 65.85
C SER A 369 25.20 -26.45 66.94
N ALA A 370 25.96 -25.39 67.22
CA ALA A 370 26.95 -25.38 68.31
C ALA A 370 26.28 -25.59 69.68
N ALA A 371 25.15 -24.95 69.94
CA ALA A 371 24.39 -25.13 71.18
C ALA A 371 23.86 -26.57 71.34
N VAL A 372 23.41 -27.20 70.25
CA VAL A 372 22.96 -28.60 70.25
C VAL A 372 24.12 -29.56 70.46
N GLU A 373 25.29 -29.31 69.87
CA GLU A 373 26.50 -30.09 70.12
C GLU A 373 26.95 -30.02 71.60
N GLU A 374 26.89 -28.83 72.20
CA GLU A 374 27.16 -28.65 73.64
C GLU A 374 26.14 -29.40 74.50
N MET A 375 24.86 -29.38 74.11
CA MET A 375 23.80 -30.13 74.79
C MET A 375 24.01 -31.64 74.69
N ILE A 376 24.45 -32.18 73.55
CA ILE A 376 24.83 -33.60 73.40
C ILE A 376 25.99 -33.94 74.35
N ALA A 377 26.98 -33.07 74.47
CA ALA A 377 28.08 -33.27 75.43
C ALA A 377 27.58 -33.29 76.89
N SER A 378 26.67 -32.38 77.25
CA SER A 378 26.04 -32.33 78.57
C SER A 378 25.22 -33.59 78.87
N VAL A 379 24.40 -34.07 77.92
CA VAL A 379 23.63 -35.32 78.06
C VAL A 379 24.54 -36.52 78.28
N LYS A 380 25.67 -36.60 77.56
CA LYS A 380 26.68 -37.65 77.77
C LYS A 380 27.31 -37.58 79.16
N GLU A 381 27.60 -36.38 79.66
CA GLU A 381 28.14 -36.21 81.00
C GLU A 381 27.13 -36.61 82.09
N VAL A 382 25.87 -36.19 81.95
CA VAL A 382 24.79 -36.57 82.88
C VAL A 382 24.59 -38.08 82.85
N THR A 383 24.53 -38.70 81.68
CA THR A 383 24.43 -40.17 81.53
C THR A 383 25.56 -40.90 82.26
N LYS A 384 26.81 -40.43 82.10
CA LYS A 384 27.96 -40.99 82.81
C LYS A 384 27.83 -40.84 84.33
N ARG A 385 27.41 -39.67 84.81
CA ARG A 385 27.20 -39.41 86.25
C ARG A 385 26.10 -40.29 86.83
N THR A 386 24.99 -40.46 86.12
CA THR A 386 23.89 -41.36 86.47
C THR A 386 24.37 -42.81 86.59
N GLY A 387 25.24 -43.26 85.67
CA GLY A 387 25.88 -44.57 85.76
C GLY A 387 26.72 -44.75 87.04
N ILE A 388 27.51 -43.74 87.42
CA ILE A 388 28.29 -43.75 88.67
C ILE A 388 27.36 -43.77 89.90
N VAL A 389 26.29 -42.98 89.90
CA VAL A 389 25.30 -42.95 90.99
C VAL A 389 24.64 -44.32 91.17
N LYS A 390 24.30 -44.99 90.06
CA LYS A 390 23.76 -46.36 90.07
C LYS A 390 24.74 -47.35 90.72
N GLU A 391 26.01 -47.31 90.33
CA GLU A 391 27.04 -48.18 90.91
C GLU A 391 27.20 -47.94 92.43
N ARG A 392 27.27 -46.67 92.86
CA ARG A 392 27.35 -46.32 94.29
C ARG A 392 26.10 -46.71 95.08
N THR A 393 24.92 -46.58 94.48
CA THR A 393 23.65 -46.99 95.10
C THR A 393 23.60 -48.51 95.34
N ASN A 394 24.15 -49.29 94.40
CA ASN A 394 24.29 -50.74 94.56
C ASN A 394 25.27 -51.11 95.68
N GLU A 395 26.43 -50.46 95.75
CA GLU A 395 27.39 -50.66 96.85
C GLU A 395 26.75 -50.33 98.21
N LEU A 396 26.10 -49.17 98.33
CA LEU A 396 25.38 -48.76 99.55
C LEU A 396 24.30 -49.77 99.95
N THR A 397 23.59 -50.36 98.98
CA THR A 397 22.58 -51.39 99.24
C THR A 397 23.20 -52.64 99.87
N LEU A 398 24.39 -53.05 99.41
CA LEU A 398 25.15 -54.17 99.98
C LEU A 398 25.63 -53.84 101.40
N ASP A 399 26.17 -52.64 101.62
CA ASP A 399 26.64 -52.17 102.94
C ASP A 399 25.49 -52.15 103.97
N PHE A 400 24.30 -51.71 103.56
CA PHE A 400 23.13 -51.72 104.44
C PHE A 400 22.62 -53.14 104.73
N GLN A 401 22.67 -54.06 103.77
CA GLN A 401 22.38 -55.48 104.04
C GLN A 401 23.38 -56.07 105.03
N GLU A 402 24.67 -55.78 104.89
CA GLU A 402 25.68 -56.23 105.84
C GLU A 402 25.46 -55.62 107.23
N GLY A 403 25.15 -54.32 107.31
CA GLY A 403 24.80 -53.62 108.55
C GLY A 403 23.60 -54.25 109.27
N GLN A 404 22.54 -54.58 108.52
CA GLN A 404 21.35 -55.25 109.05
C GLN A 404 21.70 -56.64 109.62
N ASN A 405 22.52 -57.42 108.90
CA ASN A 405 23.01 -58.72 109.37
C ASN A 405 23.84 -58.60 110.67
N LYS A 406 24.71 -57.59 110.78
CA LYS A 406 25.53 -57.33 111.99
C LYS A 406 24.68 -56.91 113.20
N ILE A 407 23.65 -56.09 112.99
CA ILE A 407 22.71 -55.72 114.05
C ILE A 407 21.91 -56.95 114.51
N GLN A 408 21.46 -57.79 113.58
CA GLN A 408 20.76 -59.03 113.94
C GLN A 408 21.67 -59.98 114.76
N ALA A 409 22.95 -60.09 114.38
CA ALA A 409 23.94 -60.85 115.15
C ALA A 409 24.16 -60.25 116.55
N THR A 410 24.20 -58.92 116.67
CA THR A 410 24.31 -58.20 117.96
C THR A 410 23.12 -58.52 118.86
N ILE A 411 21.88 -58.44 118.34
CA ILE A 411 20.66 -58.77 119.09
C ILE A 411 20.73 -60.22 119.62
N ASN A 412 21.17 -61.18 118.79
CA ASN A 412 21.32 -62.58 119.20
C ASN A 412 22.36 -62.75 120.32
N SER A 413 23.50 -62.05 120.22
CA SER A 413 24.54 -62.06 121.24
C SER A 413 24.04 -61.49 122.56
N VAL A 414 23.38 -60.33 122.52
CA VAL A 414 22.82 -59.67 123.70
C VAL A 414 21.75 -60.53 124.38
N ASN A 415 20.89 -61.22 123.62
CA ASN A 415 19.92 -62.18 124.15
C ASN A 415 20.59 -63.37 124.87
N SER A 416 21.77 -63.79 124.40
CA SER A 416 22.57 -64.81 125.08
C SER A 416 23.09 -64.30 126.43
N VAL A 417 23.51 -63.03 126.51
CA VAL A 417 23.90 -62.38 127.78
C VAL A 417 22.70 -62.26 128.74
N VAL A 418 21.50 -61.91 128.26
CA VAL A 418 20.28 -61.92 129.09
C VAL A 418 20.06 -63.28 129.76
N THR A 419 20.22 -64.36 128.98
CA THR A 419 20.03 -65.74 129.46
C THR A 419 21.08 -66.12 130.51
N LEU A 420 22.34 -65.74 130.30
CA LEU A 420 23.43 -65.94 131.26
C LEU A 420 23.19 -65.14 132.55
N SER A 421 22.79 -63.86 132.45
CA SER A 421 22.51 -63.00 133.60
C SER A 421 21.34 -63.52 134.46
N LYS A 422 20.29 -64.06 133.83
CA LYS A 422 19.20 -64.74 134.56
C LYS A 422 19.71 -65.97 135.32
N SER A 423 20.57 -66.76 134.69
CA SER A 423 21.19 -67.93 135.33
C SER A 423 22.05 -67.52 136.53
N LEU A 424 22.79 -66.41 136.43
CA LEU A 424 23.57 -65.84 137.56
C LEU A 424 22.67 -65.37 138.71
N LEU A 425 21.53 -64.75 138.41
CA LEU A 425 20.54 -64.38 139.44
C LEU A 425 20.03 -65.61 140.20
N ASP A 426 19.77 -66.71 139.51
CA ASP A 426 19.30 -67.94 140.15
C ASP A 426 20.40 -68.57 141.02
N ILE A 427 21.67 -68.55 140.58
CA ILE A 427 22.81 -68.96 141.41
C ILE A 427 22.91 -68.07 142.66
N ASN A 428 22.75 -66.75 142.51
CA ASN A 428 22.80 -65.81 143.63
C ASN A 428 21.71 -66.09 144.67
N LYS A 429 20.48 -66.42 144.24
CA LYS A 429 19.40 -66.85 145.15
C LYS A 429 19.78 -68.10 145.94
N ILE A 430 20.44 -69.07 145.29
CA ILE A 430 20.93 -70.29 145.96
C ILE A 430 21.97 -69.93 147.03
N ILE A 431 22.94 -69.06 146.71
CA ILE A 431 23.97 -68.61 147.66
C ILE A 431 23.33 -67.88 148.85
N SER A 432 22.35 -67.00 148.60
CA SER A 432 21.59 -66.32 149.66
C SER A 432 20.90 -67.34 150.58
N GLY A 433 20.29 -68.36 149.99
CA GLY A 433 19.67 -69.47 150.71
C GLY A 433 20.67 -70.27 151.54
N ILE A 434 21.87 -70.54 151.02
CA ILE A 434 22.97 -71.19 151.76
C ILE A 434 23.40 -70.30 152.93
N ALA A 435 23.65 -69.02 152.71
CA ALA A 435 24.05 -68.07 153.74
C ALA A 435 23.01 -67.98 154.87
N ALA A 436 21.71 -67.90 154.54
CA ALA A 436 20.64 -67.90 155.53
C ALA A 436 20.60 -69.20 156.35
N ARG A 437 20.78 -70.37 155.72
CA ARG A 437 20.88 -71.65 156.42
C ARG A 437 22.11 -71.69 157.33
N THR A 438 23.27 -71.25 156.84
CA THR A 438 24.51 -71.18 157.62
C THR A 438 24.36 -70.23 158.82
N ASN A 439 23.68 -69.09 158.65
CA ASN A 439 23.40 -68.14 159.73
C ASN A 439 22.53 -68.79 160.82
N LEU A 440 21.48 -69.52 160.43
CA LEU A 440 20.63 -70.27 161.38
C LEU A 440 21.40 -71.39 162.08
N LEU A 441 22.23 -72.15 161.36
CA LEU A 441 23.10 -73.17 161.96
C LEU A 441 24.08 -72.56 162.96
N ALA A 442 24.72 -71.45 162.61
CA ALA A 442 25.67 -70.74 163.46
C ALA A 442 24.98 -70.13 164.70
N MET A 443 23.76 -69.61 164.55
CA MET A 443 22.93 -69.15 165.66
C MET A 443 22.60 -70.29 166.63
N ASN A 444 22.16 -71.45 166.10
CA ASN A 444 21.90 -72.64 166.92
C ASN A 444 23.18 -73.11 167.64
N ALA A 445 24.33 -73.11 166.95
CA ALA A 445 25.61 -73.47 167.55
C ALA A 445 26.07 -72.48 168.63
N ALA A 446 25.85 -71.18 168.45
CA ALA A 446 26.15 -70.14 169.45
C ALA A 446 25.26 -70.28 170.70
N ILE A 447 23.97 -70.61 170.52
CA ILE A 447 23.04 -70.91 171.62
C ILE A 447 23.53 -72.13 172.41
N GLU A 448 23.90 -73.22 171.73
CA GLU A 448 24.37 -74.45 172.39
C GLU A 448 25.72 -74.23 173.10
N ALA A 449 26.61 -73.44 172.51
CA ALA A 449 27.88 -73.05 173.11
C ALA A 449 27.71 -72.17 174.35
N ALA A 450 26.69 -71.28 174.38
CA ALA A 450 26.33 -70.53 175.58
C ALA A 450 25.73 -71.44 176.68
N HIS A 451 25.00 -72.49 176.29
CA HIS A 451 24.44 -73.49 177.20
C HIS A 451 25.53 -74.33 177.92
N ALA A 452 26.66 -74.57 177.24
CA ALA A 452 27.80 -75.31 177.78
C ALA A 452 28.72 -74.52 178.74
N GLY A 453 28.42 -73.24 179.02
CA GLY A 453 29.14 -72.42 180.00
C GLY A 453 30.63 -72.20 179.66
N ASP A 454 31.52 -72.36 180.65
CA ASP A 454 32.97 -72.09 180.47
C ASP A 454 33.67 -73.03 179.47
N ALA A 455 33.18 -74.27 179.31
CA ALA A 455 33.71 -75.21 178.33
C ALA A 455 33.36 -74.83 176.87
N GLY A 456 32.32 -74.01 176.67
CA GLY A 456 31.79 -73.61 175.36
C GLY A 456 32.37 -72.32 174.78
N ARG A 457 33.22 -71.57 175.51
CA ARG A 457 33.71 -70.25 175.06
C ARG A 457 34.38 -70.27 173.69
N GLY A 458 35.25 -71.25 173.41
CA GLY A 458 35.92 -71.39 172.12
C GLY A 458 34.95 -71.66 170.97
N PHE A 459 33.94 -72.51 171.20
CA PHE A 459 32.89 -72.80 170.22
C PHE A 459 31.97 -71.62 169.97
N SER A 460 31.66 -70.82 171.01
CA SER A 460 30.85 -69.60 170.88
C SER A 460 31.53 -68.56 169.99
N VAL A 461 32.84 -68.37 170.13
CA VAL A 461 33.63 -67.48 169.25
C VAL A 461 33.59 -67.95 167.79
N VAL A 462 33.81 -69.25 167.55
CA VAL A 462 33.75 -69.82 166.19
C VAL A 462 32.34 -69.70 165.60
N ALA A 463 31.29 -69.98 166.37
CA ALA A 463 29.91 -69.85 165.93
C ALA A 463 29.55 -68.39 165.61
N SER A 464 30.00 -67.43 166.42
CA SER A 464 29.83 -66.00 166.13
C SER A 464 30.55 -65.57 164.86
N GLU A 465 31.75 -66.10 164.59
CA GLU A 465 32.50 -65.78 163.36
C GLU A 465 31.83 -66.38 162.12
N ILE A 466 31.34 -67.62 162.19
CA ILE A 466 30.55 -68.24 161.11
C ILE A 466 29.26 -67.46 160.87
N ARG A 467 28.60 -66.99 161.94
CA ARG A 467 27.40 -66.15 161.85
C ARG A 467 27.69 -64.83 161.15
N ASN A 468 28.74 -64.12 161.55
CA ASN A 468 29.18 -62.88 160.90
C ASN A 468 29.52 -63.11 159.42
N LEU A 469 30.20 -64.21 159.09
CA LEU A 469 30.50 -64.59 157.71
C LEU A 469 29.23 -64.87 156.90
N ALA A 470 28.23 -65.53 157.49
CA ALA A 470 26.95 -65.81 156.86
C ALA A 470 26.11 -64.54 156.64
N GLU A 471 26.04 -63.63 157.63
CA GLU A 471 25.40 -62.31 157.49
C GLU A 471 26.11 -61.46 156.42
N SER A 472 27.44 -61.45 156.41
CA SER A 472 28.25 -60.78 155.37
C SER A 472 28.00 -61.36 153.98
N THR A 473 27.93 -62.69 153.86
CA THR A 473 27.63 -63.38 152.59
C THR A 473 26.23 -63.03 152.11
N ALA A 474 25.23 -62.99 153.00
CA ALA A 474 23.87 -62.61 152.65
C ALA A 474 23.79 -61.16 152.15
N LEU A 475 24.52 -60.24 152.80
CA LEU A 475 24.61 -58.83 152.38
C LEU A 475 25.29 -58.69 151.02
N GLN A 476 26.42 -59.38 150.80
CA GLN A 476 27.13 -59.37 149.52
C GLN A 476 26.27 -59.95 148.38
N THR A 477 25.51 -61.00 148.67
CA THR A 477 24.58 -61.63 147.73
C THR A 477 23.42 -60.70 147.34
N LYS A 478 22.90 -59.92 148.30
CA LYS A 478 21.89 -58.88 148.04
C LYS A 478 22.45 -57.80 147.12
N THR A 479 23.63 -57.27 147.41
CA THR A 479 24.32 -56.28 146.56
C THR A 479 24.58 -56.83 145.16
N SER A 480 25.01 -58.09 145.05
CA SER A 480 25.21 -58.76 143.75
C SER A 480 23.90 -58.93 142.98
N THR A 481 22.79 -59.22 143.66
CA THR A 481 21.45 -59.28 143.05
C THR A 481 21.02 -57.92 142.51
N GLU A 482 21.21 -56.84 143.28
CA GLU A 482 20.94 -55.46 142.84
C GLU A 482 21.78 -55.08 141.60
N ASN A 483 23.07 -55.42 141.58
CA ASN A 483 23.95 -55.19 140.44
C ASN A 483 23.54 -56.00 139.19
N LEU A 484 23.18 -57.27 139.36
CA LEU A 484 22.71 -58.11 138.24
C LEU A 484 21.38 -57.61 137.66
N ASN A 485 20.48 -57.08 138.50
CA ASN A 485 19.24 -56.45 138.01
C ASN A 485 19.54 -55.18 137.21
N LYS A 486 20.48 -54.33 137.67
CA LYS A 486 20.94 -53.17 136.89
C LYS A 486 21.54 -53.58 135.54
N VAL A 487 22.36 -54.64 135.52
CA VAL A 487 22.91 -55.18 134.26
C VAL A 487 21.82 -55.64 133.31
N LEU A 488 20.76 -56.30 133.81
CA LEU A 488 19.62 -56.70 132.97
C LEU A 488 18.85 -55.50 132.41
N GLU A 489 18.69 -54.42 133.19
CA GLU A 489 18.07 -53.18 132.72
C GLU A 489 18.88 -52.51 131.60
N GLU A 490 20.20 -52.39 131.78
CA GLU A 490 21.14 -51.89 130.75
C GLU A 490 21.13 -52.74 129.48
N ILE A 491 21.06 -54.07 129.64
CA ILE A 491 20.96 -54.99 128.50
C ILE A 491 19.64 -54.80 127.74
N ASN A 492 18.50 -54.69 128.44
CA ASN A 492 17.20 -54.47 127.78
C ASN A 492 17.17 -53.14 127.01
N THR A 493 17.79 -52.11 127.57
CA THR A 493 18.00 -50.82 126.89
C THR A 493 18.84 -51.02 125.63
N SER A 494 19.93 -51.78 125.72
CA SER A 494 20.80 -52.10 124.57
C SER A 494 20.07 -52.88 123.47
N VAL A 495 19.20 -53.83 123.82
CA VAL A 495 18.35 -54.55 122.84
C VAL A 495 17.41 -53.60 122.12
N THR A 496 16.77 -52.68 122.86
CA THR A 496 15.86 -51.69 122.29
C THR A 496 16.58 -50.79 121.28
N ILE A 497 17.75 -50.27 121.65
CA ILE A 497 18.60 -49.46 120.76
C ILE A 497 19.00 -50.24 119.50
N ALA A 498 19.38 -51.51 119.65
CA ALA A 498 19.74 -52.37 118.51
C ALA A 498 18.54 -52.62 117.57
N MET A 499 17.34 -52.85 118.10
CA MET A 499 16.12 -53.01 117.30
C MET A 499 15.76 -51.73 116.54
N ASP A 500 15.83 -50.58 117.18
CA ASP A 500 15.56 -49.29 116.54
C ASP A 500 16.62 -48.93 115.49
N THR A 501 17.87 -49.32 115.72
CA THR A 501 18.93 -49.23 114.71
C THR A 501 18.61 -50.12 113.50
N GLY A 502 18.13 -51.36 113.74
CA GLY A 502 17.67 -52.27 112.68
C GLY A 502 16.54 -51.69 111.82
N LYS A 503 15.51 -51.09 112.45
CA LYS A 503 14.43 -50.38 111.74
C LYS A 503 14.94 -49.19 110.92
N THR A 504 15.97 -48.49 111.41
CA THR A 504 16.59 -47.38 110.69
C THR A 504 17.29 -47.86 109.42
N PHE A 505 17.99 -49.01 109.48
CA PHE A 505 18.55 -49.67 108.31
C PHE A 505 17.50 -50.07 107.28
N GLU A 506 16.35 -50.60 107.70
CA GLU A 506 15.23 -50.91 106.79
C GLU A 506 14.68 -49.67 106.09
N LYS A 507 14.49 -48.56 106.82
CA LYS A 507 14.09 -47.28 106.22
C LYS A 507 15.13 -46.78 105.21
N MET A 508 16.42 -46.85 105.53
CA MET A 508 17.48 -46.43 104.62
C MET A 508 17.49 -47.26 103.34
N LYS A 509 17.27 -48.58 103.44
CA LYS A 509 17.11 -49.45 102.27
C LYS A 509 15.92 -49.05 101.40
N SER A 510 14.76 -48.76 102.00
CA SER A 510 13.59 -48.27 101.26
C SER A 510 13.88 -46.95 100.54
N SER A 511 14.58 -46.01 101.18
CA SER A 511 14.98 -44.75 100.55
C SER A 511 15.95 -44.97 99.38
N LEU A 512 16.88 -45.92 99.47
CA LEU A 512 17.77 -46.26 98.37
C LEU A 512 17.03 -46.83 97.16
N THR A 513 16.00 -47.67 97.38
CA THR A 513 15.17 -48.17 96.27
C THR A 513 14.48 -47.03 95.52
N VAL A 514 14.07 -45.96 96.22
CA VAL A 514 13.56 -44.75 95.56
C VAL A 514 14.65 -44.08 94.73
N VAL A 515 15.86 -43.91 95.28
CA VAL A 515 17.00 -43.33 94.54
C VAL A 515 17.36 -44.16 93.30
N GLU A 516 17.33 -45.49 93.40
CA GLU A 516 17.57 -46.40 92.28
C GLU A 516 16.53 -46.19 91.15
N ASN A 517 15.24 -46.10 91.51
CA ASN A 517 14.18 -45.84 90.55
C ASN A 517 14.31 -44.46 89.88
N GLU A 518 14.61 -43.40 90.65
CA GLU A 518 14.86 -42.06 90.08
C GLU A 518 16.07 -42.06 89.15
N THR A 519 17.13 -42.78 89.51
CA THR A 519 18.32 -42.94 88.67
C THR A 519 17.99 -43.65 87.36
N TYR A 520 17.08 -44.64 87.39
CA TYR A 520 16.60 -45.30 86.18
C TYR A 520 15.80 -44.35 85.29
N SER A 521 14.87 -43.58 85.86
CA SER A 521 14.09 -42.57 85.13
C SER A 521 14.98 -41.50 84.49
N ILE A 522 16.03 -41.05 85.18
CA ILE A 522 17.01 -40.11 84.63
C ILE A 522 17.76 -40.73 83.45
N ALA A 523 18.15 -42.01 83.55
CA ALA A 523 18.86 -42.69 82.46
C ALA A 523 17.98 -42.81 81.19
N GLU A 524 16.70 -43.14 81.36
CA GLU A 524 15.73 -43.21 80.25
C GLU A 524 15.52 -41.82 79.61
N ALA A 525 15.32 -40.79 80.43
CA ALA A 525 15.18 -39.42 79.94
C ALA A 525 16.43 -38.93 79.18
N MET A 526 17.63 -39.29 79.63
CA MET A 526 18.87 -38.93 78.92
C MET A 526 19.01 -39.66 77.58
N GLU A 527 18.55 -40.91 77.46
CA GLU A 527 18.52 -41.63 76.18
C GLU A 527 17.55 -40.97 75.19
N GLU A 528 16.38 -40.54 75.67
CA GLU A 528 15.41 -39.81 74.86
C GLU A 528 15.94 -38.44 74.41
N HIS A 529 16.59 -37.70 75.32
CA HIS A 529 17.24 -36.42 74.99
C HIS A 529 18.36 -36.58 73.96
N ASP A 530 19.17 -37.64 74.02
CA ASP A 530 20.21 -37.90 73.02
C ASP A 530 19.60 -38.13 71.63
N LYS A 531 18.52 -38.92 71.54
CA LYS A 531 17.78 -39.12 70.28
C LYS A 531 17.20 -37.81 69.75
N ALA A 532 16.50 -37.05 70.59
CA ALA A 532 15.91 -35.77 70.22
C ALA A 532 16.97 -34.76 69.72
N ASN A 533 18.12 -34.70 70.40
CA ASN A 533 19.20 -33.80 69.99
C ASN A 533 19.79 -34.18 68.62
N ASN A 534 19.95 -35.48 68.34
CA ASN A 534 20.40 -35.95 67.03
C ASN A 534 19.39 -35.60 65.91
N GLU A 535 18.08 -35.72 66.18
CA GLU A 535 17.02 -35.31 65.24
C GLU A 535 17.06 -33.79 64.98
N VAL A 536 17.22 -32.98 66.03
CA VAL A 536 17.36 -31.52 65.90
C VAL A 536 18.60 -31.18 65.05
N LEU A 537 19.73 -31.86 65.26
CA LEU A 537 20.94 -31.64 64.47
C LEU A 537 20.74 -31.97 62.98
N GLN A 538 20.01 -33.05 62.67
CA GLN A 538 19.66 -33.40 61.30
C GLN A 538 18.73 -32.36 60.66
N GLN A 539 17.79 -31.81 61.43
CA GLN A 539 16.89 -30.75 60.98
C GLN A 539 17.64 -29.44 60.72
N LEU A 540 18.61 -29.08 61.56
CA LEU A 540 19.49 -27.93 61.36
C LEU A 540 20.32 -28.08 60.09
N THR A 541 20.86 -29.28 59.83
CA THR A 541 21.59 -29.57 58.58
C THR A 541 20.71 -29.38 57.35
N SER A 542 19.47 -29.86 57.40
CA SER A 542 18.49 -29.69 56.31
C SER A 542 18.10 -28.22 56.11
N THR A 543 17.99 -27.47 57.21
CA THR A 543 17.72 -26.02 57.19
C THR A 543 18.88 -25.25 56.55
N ASN A 544 20.12 -25.66 56.82
CA ASN A 544 21.31 -25.09 56.18
C ASN A 544 21.34 -25.33 54.67
N ASP A 545 21.00 -26.55 54.21
CA ASP A 545 20.90 -26.86 52.78
C ASP A 545 19.81 -26.02 52.09
N LEU A 546 18.67 -25.81 52.77
CA LEU A 546 17.61 -24.93 52.27
C LEU A 546 18.09 -23.47 52.17
N ALA A 547 18.85 -22.98 53.15
CA ALA A 547 19.44 -21.64 53.12
C ALA A 547 20.37 -21.46 51.89
N LEU A 548 21.23 -22.44 51.60
CA LEU A 548 22.09 -22.42 50.41
C LEU A 548 21.28 -22.37 49.10
N LYS A 549 20.22 -23.17 48.99
CA LYS A 549 19.31 -23.15 47.82
C LYS A 549 18.59 -21.81 47.67
N LEU A 550 18.18 -21.20 48.77
CA LEU A 550 17.55 -19.86 48.75
C LEU A 550 18.53 -18.79 48.29
N ASN A 551 19.82 -18.88 48.66
CA ASN A 551 20.83 -17.95 48.18
C ASN A 551 21.03 -18.05 46.66
N ASP A 552 21.14 -19.28 46.13
CA ASP A 552 21.22 -19.52 44.67
C ASP A 552 19.98 -18.99 43.95
N LEU A 553 18.79 -19.21 44.51
CA LEU A 553 17.55 -18.68 43.96
C LEU A 553 17.52 -17.15 43.95
N SER A 554 17.94 -16.50 45.05
CA SER A 554 18.06 -15.05 45.13
C SER A 554 19.04 -14.51 44.07
N SER A 555 20.21 -15.14 43.90
CA SER A 555 21.16 -14.76 42.85
C SER A 555 20.53 -14.85 41.45
N LYS A 556 19.82 -15.94 41.15
CA LYS A 556 19.12 -16.11 39.87
C LYS A 556 18.02 -15.07 39.66
N LEU A 557 17.23 -14.75 40.70
CA LEU A 557 16.19 -13.72 40.63
C LEU A 557 16.77 -12.34 40.36
N THR A 558 17.94 -12.03 40.94
CA THR A 558 18.65 -10.78 40.67
C THR A 558 19.10 -10.70 39.21
N THR A 559 19.68 -11.79 38.67
CA THR A 559 20.06 -11.84 37.24
C THR A 559 18.85 -11.71 36.32
N GLN A 560 17.77 -12.45 36.57
CA GLN A 560 16.53 -12.37 35.80
C GLN A 560 15.88 -10.98 35.89
N GLY A 561 15.93 -10.36 37.07
CA GLY A 561 15.48 -8.98 37.27
C GLY A 561 16.26 -8.01 36.40
N GLN A 562 17.59 -8.16 36.31
CA GLN A 562 18.43 -7.32 35.46
C GLN A 562 18.14 -7.53 33.98
N GLU A 563 18.02 -8.78 33.52
CA GLU A 563 17.64 -9.09 32.12
C GLU A 563 16.28 -8.49 31.75
N MET A 564 15.33 -8.50 32.69
CA MET A 564 14.03 -7.86 32.50
C MET A 564 14.15 -6.34 32.38
N LEU A 565 14.99 -5.68 33.18
CA LEU A 565 15.23 -4.24 33.07
C LEU A 565 15.85 -3.89 31.70
N ASP A 566 16.83 -4.66 31.24
CA ASP A 566 17.46 -4.46 29.93
C ASP A 566 16.45 -4.66 28.78
N PHE A 567 15.56 -5.64 28.90
CA PHE A 567 14.47 -5.84 27.93
C PHE A 567 13.47 -4.68 27.91
N LEU A 568 13.13 -4.12 29.07
CA LEU A 568 12.23 -2.98 29.18
C LEU A 568 12.83 -1.71 28.57
N GLU A 569 14.15 -1.50 28.69
CA GLU A 569 14.85 -0.39 28.01
C GLU A 569 14.74 -0.51 26.48
N GLN A 570 14.94 -1.71 25.94
CA GLN A 570 14.74 -1.96 24.50
C GLN A 570 13.28 -1.75 24.08
N LEU A 571 12.33 -2.13 24.93
CA LEU A 571 10.91 -1.94 24.66
C LEU A 571 10.51 -0.46 24.68
N GLU A 572 11.06 0.34 25.60
CA GLU A 572 10.91 1.80 25.64
C GLU A 572 11.45 2.44 24.35
N GLU A 573 12.64 2.03 23.89
CA GLU A 573 13.20 2.54 22.64
C GLU A 573 12.32 2.18 21.43
N SER A 574 11.80 0.96 21.39
CA SER A 574 10.91 0.48 20.33
C SER A 574 9.55 1.20 20.33
N SER A 575 9.00 1.45 21.53
CA SER A 575 7.79 2.25 21.74
C SER A 575 7.97 3.67 21.21
N ARG A 576 9.10 4.31 21.55
CA ARG A 576 9.44 5.65 21.05
C ARG A 576 9.59 5.69 19.53
N LYS A 577 10.24 4.68 18.92
CA LYS A 577 10.34 4.56 17.45
C LYS A 577 8.96 4.37 16.81
N SER A 578 8.10 3.56 17.42
CA SER A 578 6.73 3.32 16.94
C SER A 578 5.87 4.58 17.01
N MET A 579 5.96 5.35 18.10
CA MET A 579 5.31 6.66 18.23
C MET A 579 5.77 7.61 17.12
N LYS A 580 7.08 7.70 16.88
CA LYS A 580 7.62 8.53 15.82
C LYS A 580 7.07 8.11 14.45
N ASN A 581 7.11 6.82 14.12
CA ASN A 581 6.59 6.32 12.86
C ASN A 581 5.09 6.63 12.70
N ALA A 582 4.29 6.48 13.75
CA ALA A 582 2.87 6.81 13.71
C ALA A 582 2.62 8.30 13.41
N LEU A 583 3.43 9.20 14.01
CA LEU A 583 3.38 10.65 13.73
C LEU A 583 3.82 10.96 12.30
N ASP A 584 4.90 10.35 11.81
CA ASP A 584 5.38 10.54 10.44
C ASP A 584 4.30 10.08 9.43
N ILE A 585 3.65 8.92 9.66
CA ILE A 585 2.54 8.45 8.79
C ILE A 585 1.34 9.40 8.85
N LYS A 586 1.03 9.97 10.03
CA LYS A 586 -0.04 10.96 10.15
C LYS A 586 0.21 12.19 9.27
N GLU A 587 1.43 12.72 9.31
CA GLU A 587 1.85 13.83 8.43
C GLU A 587 1.74 13.45 6.94
N TYR A 588 2.18 12.25 6.56
CA TYR A 588 2.02 11.77 5.19
C TYR A 588 0.55 11.64 4.78
N ASN A 589 -0.33 11.18 5.67
CA ASN A 589 -1.76 11.07 5.39
C ASN A 589 -2.43 12.42 5.19
N GLU A 590 -2.03 13.45 5.94
CA GLU A 590 -2.49 14.82 5.70
C GLU A 590 -2.10 15.30 4.30
N GLN A 591 -0.88 15.02 3.86
CA GLN A 591 -0.42 15.35 2.49
C GLN A 591 -1.21 14.58 1.41
N VAL A 592 -1.47 13.30 1.63
CA VAL A 592 -2.28 12.48 0.70
C VAL A 592 -3.72 12.99 0.63
N THR A 593 -4.30 13.37 1.78
CA THR A 593 -5.64 13.97 1.84
C THR A 593 -5.71 15.24 1.00
N GLN A 594 -4.72 16.13 1.13
CA GLN A 594 -4.63 17.33 0.30
C GLN A 594 -4.48 17.00 -1.19
N ALA A 595 -3.63 16.02 -1.54
CA ALA A 595 -3.46 15.60 -2.93
C ALA A 595 -4.74 14.98 -3.53
N MET A 596 -5.55 14.27 -2.74
CA MET A 596 -6.84 13.73 -3.16
C MET A 596 -7.86 14.84 -3.41
N GLU A 597 -7.87 15.89 -2.58
CA GLU A 597 -8.70 17.08 -2.80
C GLU A 597 -8.31 17.82 -4.09
N ASP A 598 -7.01 18.03 -4.32
CA ASP A 598 -6.50 18.65 -5.54
C ASP A 598 -6.83 17.80 -6.79
N LEU A 599 -6.69 16.47 -6.70
CA LEU A 599 -7.09 15.54 -7.76
C LEU A 599 -8.60 15.58 -8.02
N ASN A 600 -9.41 15.71 -6.98
CA ASN A 600 -10.86 15.84 -7.12
C ASN A 600 -11.22 17.13 -7.86
N GLN A 601 -10.61 18.26 -7.50
CA GLN A 601 -10.81 19.53 -8.20
C GLN A 601 -10.36 19.47 -9.67
N LEU A 602 -9.22 18.84 -9.94
CA LEU A 602 -8.73 18.63 -11.30
C LEU A 602 -9.66 17.71 -12.10
N SER A 603 -10.20 16.67 -11.46
CA SER A 603 -11.17 15.76 -12.05
C SER A 603 -12.45 16.50 -12.47
N VAL A 604 -13.02 17.30 -11.58
CA VAL A 604 -14.21 18.14 -11.88
C VAL A 604 -13.94 19.09 -13.03
N LYS A 605 -12.81 19.80 -13.01
CA LYS A 605 -12.44 20.74 -14.08
C LYS A 605 -12.23 20.05 -15.43
N THR A 606 -11.68 18.84 -15.41
CA THR A 606 -11.47 18.04 -16.64
C THR A 606 -12.80 17.57 -17.22
N ASP A 607 -13.76 17.17 -16.37
CA ASP A 607 -15.13 16.84 -16.79
C ASP A 607 -15.84 18.05 -17.45
N GLU A 608 -15.75 19.24 -16.83
CA GLU A 608 -16.28 20.48 -17.40
C GLU A 608 -15.66 20.79 -18.78
N THR A 609 -14.32 20.74 -18.87
CA THR A 609 -13.60 21.02 -20.12
C THR A 609 -13.95 20.01 -21.23
N ASN A 610 -14.14 18.73 -20.87
CA ASN A 610 -14.56 17.70 -21.82
C ASN A 610 -15.98 17.94 -22.34
N LYS A 611 -16.91 18.37 -21.46
CA LYS A 611 -18.28 18.74 -21.86
C LYS A 611 -18.27 19.92 -22.83
N GLU A 612 -17.57 21.00 -22.50
CA GLU A 612 -17.43 22.17 -23.39
C GLU A 612 -16.82 21.80 -24.74
N THR A 613 -15.78 20.96 -24.75
CA THR A 613 -15.13 20.56 -26.01
C THR A 613 -16.01 19.62 -26.83
N LEU A 614 -16.76 18.73 -26.17
CA LEU A 614 -17.73 17.87 -26.84
C LEU A 614 -18.89 18.68 -27.45
N GLU A 615 -19.36 19.74 -26.80
CA GLU A 615 -20.33 20.67 -27.37
C GLU A 615 -19.78 21.37 -28.62
N LEU A 616 -18.53 21.83 -28.59
CA LEU A 616 -17.84 22.41 -29.75
C LEU A 616 -17.73 21.42 -30.92
N VAL A 617 -17.41 20.16 -30.66
CA VAL A 617 -17.33 19.11 -31.69
C VAL A 617 -18.71 18.76 -32.23
N ASN A 618 -19.72 18.68 -31.36
CA ASN A 618 -21.11 18.44 -31.78
C ASN A 618 -21.72 19.63 -32.55
N SER A 619 -21.10 20.80 -32.50
CA SER A 619 -21.49 21.96 -33.30
C SER A 619 -21.21 21.78 -34.81
N PHE A 620 -20.45 20.76 -35.21
CA PHE A 620 -20.22 20.45 -36.62
C PHE A 620 -21.28 19.47 -37.13
N LYS A 621 -21.90 19.77 -38.28
CA LYS A 621 -22.77 18.80 -38.96
C LYS A 621 -21.90 17.89 -39.82
N LEU A 622 -21.87 16.61 -39.43
CA LEU A 622 -21.00 15.57 -40.01
C LEU A 622 -21.76 14.56 -40.87
N GLU A 623 -23.09 14.52 -40.76
CA GLU A 623 -24.01 13.61 -41.46
C GLU A 623 -25.14 14.35 -42.17
#